data_AF-A0A182UAX0-F1
#
_entry.id   AF-A0A182UAX0-F1
#
_cell.length_a   1.000
_cell.length_b   1.000
_cell.length_c   1.000
_cell.angle_alpha   90.00
_cell.angle_beta   90.00
_cell.angle_gamma   90.00
#
_symmetry.space_group_name_H-M   'P 1'
#
loop_
_entity.id
_entity.type
_entity.pdbx_description
1 polymer ?
#
loop_
_entity_poly.entity_id
_entity_poly.type
_entity_poly.pdbx_seq_one_letter_code
_entity_poly.pdbx_strand_id
1 'polypeptide(L)'
;MKSLFVCLLLALAGQSLAQSQDEFVEYLLEIQSQAESVHQLMEGTFDNVRFSMSDELVELNRQLIGRMNEALEEVEQIREDTEAFVGESSAPASCVDVAVANWAVEIEGVGQALSRCASRANIQITSRTADVHAALEAAQVQSTELQNIVVRGFIDWNAIDYTEQISEIVGAQIQDKYDYFQRITQPNLERVLQAIFDLDDNLLPEIVTCVNRGVERFNNYGRVIRDTLFFCSQ
;
A
#
# COMPACT_ATOMS: atom_id res chain seq x y z
N MET A 1 -2.35 25.50 8.78
CA MET A 1 -2.02 26.73 9.57
C MET A 1 -1.16 27.78 8.85
N LYS A 2 0.13 27.58 8.53
CA LYS A 2 1.00 28.69 8.07
C LYS A 2 0.68 29.26 6.67
N SER A 3 0.21 28.44 5.72
CA SER A 3 0.03 28.89 4.33
C SER A 3 -1.22 29.78 4.13
N LEU A 4 -2.36 29.40 4.73
CA LEU A 4 -3.61 30.18 4.65
C LEU A 4 -3.53 31.52 5.40
N PHE A 5 -2.84 31.55 6.55
CA PHE A 5 -2.58 32.79 7.29
C PHE A 5 -1.75 33.81 6.50
N VAL A 6 -0.81 33.33 5.67
CA VAL A 6 0.02 34.20 4.81
C VAL A 6 -0.83 34.82 3.69
N CYS A 7 -1.81 34.08 3.16
CA CYS A 7 -2.75 34.62 2.16
C CYS A 7 -3.64 35.73 2.74
N LEU A 8 -4.11 35.56 3.98
CA LEU A 8 -4.87 36.58 4.71
C LEU A 8 -4.04 37.86 4.91
N LEU A 9 -2.77 37.72 5.30
CA LEU A 9 -1.85 38.84 5.52
C LEU A 9 -1.50 39.61 4.23
N LEU A 10 -1.41 38.92 3.10
CA LEU A 10 -1.18 39.54 1.78
C LEU A 10 -2.41 40.31 1.29
N ALA A 11 -3.62 39.80 1.52
CA ALA A 11 -4.87 40.50 1.20
C ALA A 11 -5.04 41.76 2.07
N LEU A 12 -4.73 41.67 3.36
CA LEU A 12 -4.76 42.81 4.29
C LEU A 12 -3.75 43.92 3.96
N ALA A 13 -2.63 43.59 3.32
CA ALA A 13 -1.61 44.56 2.93
C ALA A 13 -1.97 45.40 1.69
N GLY A 14 -3.02 45.02 0.94
CA GLY A 14 -3.40 45.63 -0.34
C GLY A 14 -4.56 46.64 -0.29
N GLN A 15 -5.20 46.88 0.86
CA GLN A 15 -6.45 47.64 0.90
C GLN A 15 -6.26 49.15 1.14
N SER A 16 -6.66 49.95 0.15
CA SER A 16 -7.00 51.36 0.33
C SER A 16 -8.44 51.51 0.83
N LEU A 17 -8.59 52.20 1.96
CA LEU A 17 -9.82 52.64 2.64
C LEU A 17 -11.07 52.80 1.74
N ALA A 18 -12.15 52.03 1.96
CA ALA A 18 -13.53 52.50 1.70
C ALA A 18 -14.70 51.66 2.28
N GLN A 19 -14.54 50.42 2.74
CA GLN A 19 -15.64 49.61 3.30
C GLN A 19 -15.31 49.09 4.70
N SER A 20 -16.35 48.93 5.54
CA SER A 20 -16.30 48.58 6.98
C SER A 20 -15.28 47.47 7.28
N GLN A 21 -14.15 47.83 7.90
CA GLN A 21 -13.09 46.89 8.28
C GLN A 21 -13.61 45.71 9.12
N ASP A 22 -14.63 45.92 9.96
CA ASP A 22 -15.16 44.87 10.84
C ASP A 22 -15.97 43.80 10.10
N GLU A 23 -16.84 44.21 9.18
CA GLU A 23 -17.67 43.29 8.36
C GLU A 23 -16.77 42.50 7.38
N PHE A 24 -15.72 43.15 6.85
CA PHE A 24 -14.69 42.51 6.05
C PHE A 24 -13.97 41.37 6.78
N VAL A 25 -13.51 41.63 8.00
CA VAL A 25 -12.77 40.63 8.78
C VAL A 25 -13.67 39.45 9.12
N GLU A 26 -14.95 39.68 9.43
CA GLU A 26 -15.91 38.62 9.75
C GLU A 26 -16.14 37.66 8.58
N TYR A 27 -16.37 38.16 7.37
CA TYR A 27 -16.56 37.31 6.18
C TYR A 27 -15.30 36.52 5.80
N LEU A 28 -14.12 37.13 5.89
CA LEU A 28 -12.88 36.41 5.61
C LEU A 28 -12.63 35.30 6.63
N LEU A 29 -12.91 35.55 7.90
CA LEU A 29 -12.79 34.54 8.95
C LEU A 29 -13.79 33.41 8.74
N GLU A 30 -15.01 33.70 8.26
CA GLU A 30 -16.01 32.69 7.93
C GLU A 30 -15.55 31.78 6.78
N ILE A 31 -15.18 32.35 5.64
CA ILE A 31 -14.67 31.60 4.47
C ILE A 31 -13.44 30.77 4.86
N GLN A 32 -12.52 31.37 5.62
CA GLN A 32 -11.32 30.69 6.10
C GLN A 32 -11.70 29.52 7.02
N SER A 33 -12.64 29.71 7.94
CA SER A 33 -13.10 28.66 8.86
C SER A 33 -13.73 27.50 8.10
N GLN A 34 -14.60 27.78 7.13
CA GLN A 34 -15.24 26.77 6.29
C GLN A 34 -14.21 25.98 5.47
N ALA A 35 -13.32 26.68 4.76
CA ALA A 35 -12.29 26.03 3.95
C ALA A 35 -11.30 25.22 4.79
N GLU A 36 -10.89 25.73 5.96
CA GLU A 36 -10.01 25.02 6.88
C GLU A 36 -10.67 23.74 7.40
N SER A 37 -11.97 23.76 7.72
CA SER A 37 -12.70 22.56 8.15
C SER A 37 -12.69 21.48 7.06
N VAL A 38 -12.94 21.85 5.80
CA VAL A 38 -12.90 20.90 4.67
C VAL A 38 -11.48 20.41 4.42
N HIS A 39 -10.48 21.30 4.49
CA HIS A 39 -9.08 20.92 4.29
C HIS A 39 -8.58 19.97 5.38
N GLN A 40 -8.91 20.23 6.66
CA GLN A 40 -8.56 19.35 7.77
C GLN A 40 -9.20 17.98 7.65
N LEU A 41 -10.45 17.92 7.19
CA LEU A 41 -11.11 16.66 6.87
C LEU A 41 -10.33 15.90 5.78
N MET A 42 -9.98 16.57 4.67
CA MET A 42 -9.23 15.96 3.58
C MET A 42 -7.87 15.40 4.04
N GLU A 43 -7.07 16.23 4.73
CA GLU A 43 -5.76 15.82 5.23
C GLU A 43 -5.87 14.67 6.24
N GLY A 44 -6.85 14.73 7.15
CA GLY A 44 -7.12 13.65 8.09
C GLY A 44 -7.46 12.33 7.41
N THR A 45 -8.28 12.37 6.34
CA THR A 45 -8.55 11.19 5.52
C THR A 45 -7.30 10.68 4.82
N PHE A 46 -6.47 11.56 4.25
CA PHE A 46 -5.23 11.15 3.57
C PHE A 46 -4.26 10.48 4.52
N ASP A 47 -4.08 11.04 5.72
CA ASP A 47 -3.22 10.48 6.74
C ASP A 47 -3.72 9.12 7.22
N ASN A 48 -5.03 8.99 7.48
CA ASN A 48 -5.63 7.70 7.84
C ASN A 48 -5.38 6.65 6.75
N VAL A 49 -5.57 6.98 5.46
CA VAL A 49 -5.30 6.04 4.36
C VAL A 49 -3.83 5.63 4.32
N ARG A 50 -2.90 6.58 4.49
CA ARG A 50 -1.45 6.29 4.52
C ARG A 50 -1.08 5.37 5.69
N PHE A 51 -1.59 5.66 6.89
CA PHE A 51 -1.31 4.86 8.08
C PHE A 51 -1.91 3.46 7.96
N SER A 52 -3.18 3.34 7.60
CA SER A 52 -3.84 2.05 7.41
C SER A 52 -3.16 1.19 6.35
N MET A 53 -2.79 1.78 5.21
CA MET A 53 -2.02 1.06 4.19
C MET A 53 -0.66 0.60 4.74
N SER A 54 0.05 1.47 5.47
CA SER A 54 1.35 1.13 6.04
C SER A 54 1.27 -0.01 7.04
N ASP A 55 0.32 0.05 7.98
CA ASP A 55 0.14 -0.96 9.03
C ASP A 55 -0.18 -2.33 8.41
N GLU A 56 -1.10 -2.36 7.45
CA GLU A 56 -1.50 -3.59 6.77
C GLU A 56 -0.34 -4.21 5.98
N LEU A 57 0.40 -3.39 5.22
CA LEU A 57 1.53 -3.88 4.42
C LEU A 57 2.69 -4.37 5.30
N VAL A 58 2.90 -3.77 6.46
CA VAL A 58 3.91 -4.23 7.43
C VAL A 58 3.54 -5.61 7.97
N GLU A 59 2.28 -5.81 8.35
CA GLU A 59 1.82 -7.09 8.88
C GLU A 59 1.85 -8.18 7.80
N LEU A 60 1.32 -7.92 6.61
CA LEU A 60 1.40 -8.84 5.48
C LEU A 60 2.85 -9.24 5.16
N ASN A 61 3.76 -8.27 5.12
CA ASN A 61 5.18 -8.54 4.86
C ASN A 61 5.80 -9.41 5.95
N ARG A 62 5.45 -9.18 7.23
CA ARG A 62 5.92 -10.00 8.35
C ARG A 62 5.48 -11.46 8.18
N GLN A 63 4.22 -11.68 7.82
CA GLN A 63 3.68 -13.03 7.64
C GLN A 63 4.29 -13.74 6.43
N LEU A 64 4.45 -13.05 5.29
CA LEU A 64 5.08 -13.60 4.10
C LEU A 64 6.55 -13.98 4.34
N ILE A 65 7.31 -13.11 5.01
CA ILE A 65 8.71 -13.39 5.38
C ILE A 65 8.77 -14.59 6.34
N GLY A 66 7.90 -14.61 7.36
CA GLY A 66 7.81 -15.73 8.30
C GLY A 66 7.62 -17.06 7.58
N ARG A 67 6.61 -17.16 6.71
CA ARG A 67 6.36 -18.38 5.94
C ARG A 67 7.53 -18.77 5.04
N MET A 68 8.16 -17.80 4.37
CA MET A 68 9.30 -18.07 3.50
C MET A 68 10.51 -18.60 4.27
N ASN A 69 10.80 -18.06 5.46
CA ASN A 69 11.88 -18.55 6.31
C ASN A 69 11.61 -19.98 6.79
N GLU A 70 10.40 -20.24 7.28
CA GLU A 70 9.99 -21.60 7.67
C GLU A 70 10.15 -22.59 6.51
N ALA A 71 9.77 -22.20 5.29
CA ALA A 71 9.91 -23.06 4.12
C ALA A 71 11.38 -23.37 3.77
N LEU A 72 12.27 -22.40 3.95
CA LEU A 72 13.71 -22.60 3.75
C LEU A 72 14.29 -23.54 4.80
N GLU A 73 13.87 -23.41 6.06
CA GLU A 73 14.25 -24.33 7.13
C GLU A 73 13.74 -25.75 6.87
N GLU A 74 12.48 -25.91 6.43
CA GLU A 74 11.91 -27.20 6.04
C GLU A 74 12.72 -27.84 4.89
N VAL A 75 13.08 -27.04 3.88
CA VAL A 75 13.90 -27.50 2.74
C VAL A 75 15.29 -27.95 3.20
N GLU A 76 15.95 -27.19 4.07
CA GLU A 76 17.26 -27.57 4.58
C GLU A 76 17.18 -28.85 5.42
N GLN A 77 16.16 -28.99 6.27
CA GLN A 77 15.96 -30.23 7.04
C GLN A 77 15.75 -31.45 6.13
N ILE A 78 14.88 -31.32 5.12
CA ILE A 78 14.67 -32.38 4.12
C ILE A 78 15.99 -32.74 3.44
N ARG A 79 16.80 -31.72 3.14
CA ARG A 79 18.09 -31.91 2.50
C ARG A 79 19.05 -32.70 3.39
N GLU A 80 19.27 -32.23 4.61
CA GLU A 80 20.15 -32.86 5.59
C GLU A 80 19.72 -34.30 5.88
N ASP A 81 18.44 -34.55 6.11
CA ASP A 81 17.90 -35.89 6.39
C ASP A 81 18.13 -36.85 5.21
N THR A 82 17.97 -36.35 3.99
CA THR A 82 18.16 -37.15 2.77
C THR A 82 19.63 -37.44 2.53
N GLU A 83 20.50 -36.44 2.68
CA GLU A 83 21.96 -36.59 2.52
C GLU A 83 22.56 -37.51 3.59
N ALA A 84 22.11 -37.41 4.84
CA ALA A 84 22.51 -38.32 5.92
C ALA A 84 22.10 -39.76 5.60
N PHE A 85 20.85 -39.99 5.17
CA PHE A 85 20.39 -41.33 4.78
C PHE A 85 21.19 -41.93 3.62
N VAL A 86 21.52 -41.11 2.61
CA VAL A 86 22.38 -41.52 1.49
C VAL A 86 23.77 -41.92 2.00
N GLY A 87 24.36 -41.13 2.91
CA GLY A 87 25.69 -41.38 3.47
C GLY A 87 25.78 -42.64 4.33
N GLU A 88 24.68 -43.03 4.98
CA GLU A 88 24.58 -44.25 5.79
C GLU A 88 24.14 -45.49 4.99
N SER A 89 23.79 -45.32 3.71
CA SER A 89 23.23 -46.39 2.88
C SER A 89 24.22 -47.53 2.62
N SER A 90 23.77 -48.77 2.77
CA SER A 90 24.53 -49.98 2.40
C SER A 90 24.36 -50.40 0.93
N ALA A 91 23.61 -49.62 0.14
CA ALA A 91 23.32 -49.95 -1.25
C ALA A 91 24.58 -49.94 -2.14
N PRO A 92 24.61 -50.71 -3.25
CA PRO A 92 25.70 -50.65 -4.21
C PRO A 92 25.90 -49.24 -4.77
N ALA A 93 27.15 -48.82 -4.95
CA ALA A 93 27.49 -47.47 -5.43
C ALA A 93 26.76 -47.09 -6.74
N SER A 94 26.60 -48.04 -7.67
CA SER A 94 25.87 -47.81 -8.91
C SER A 94 24.38 -47.50 -8.71
N CYS A 95 23.76 -47.99 -7.62
CA CYS A 95 22.39 -47.61 -7.29
C CYS A 95 22.35 -46.24 -6.60
N VAL A 96 23.31 -45.95 -5.72
CA VAL A 96 23.44 -44.63 -5.10
C VAL A 96 23.58 -43.53 -6.15
N ASP A 97 24.47 -43.73 -7.12
CA ASP A 97 24.71 -42.78 -8.22
C ASP A 97 23.43 -42.47 -9.01
N VAL A 98 22.60 -43.49 -9.27
CA VAL A 98 21.32 -43.32 -9.98
C VAL A 98 20.28 -42.63 -9.10
N ALA A 99 20.18 -43.00 -7.83
CA ALA A 99 19.20 -42.44 -6.91
C ALA A 99 19.43 -40.94 -6.69
N VAL A 100 20.69 -40.50 -6.58
CA VAL A 100 21.03 -39.09 -6.31
C VAL A 100 21.31 -38.26 -7.57
N ALA A 101 21.19 -38.85 -8.76
CA ALA A 101 21.64 -38.25 -10.02
C ALA A 101 21.09 -36.83 -10.28
N ASN A 102 19.84 -36.53 -9.89
CA ASN A 102 19.25 -35.19 -10.05
C ASN A 102 19.07 -34.44 -8.73
N TRP A 103 19.63 -34.91 -7.62
CA TRP A 103 19.39 -34.32 -6.31
C TRP A 103 19.80 -32.84 -6.23
N ALA A 104 21.00 -32.51 -6.72
CA ALA A 104 21.48 -31.14 -6.78
C ALA A 104 20.57 -30.23 -7.63
N VAL A 105 20.01 -30.76 -8.72
CA VAL A 105 19.08 -30.04 -9.59
C VAL A 105 17.76 -29.77 -8.88
N GLU A 106 17.27 -30.71 -8.06
CA GLU A 106 16.03 -30.52 -7.31
C GLU A 106 16.19 -29.53 -6.14
N ILE A 107 17.36 -29.46 -5.51
CA ILE A 107 17.69 -28.42 -4.51
C ILE A 107 17.61 -27.03 -5.16
N GLU A 108 18.24 -26.85 -6.33
CA GLU A 108 18.13 -25.57 -7.06
C GLU A 108 16.67 -25.31 -7.49
N GLY A 109 15.98 -26.36 -7.94
CA GLY A 109 14.59 -26.30 -8.39
C GLY A 109 13.62 -25.81 -7.31
N VAL A 110 13.76 -26.28 -6.06
CA VAL A 110 12.92 -25.79 -4.95
C VAL A 110 13.25 -24.34 -4.61
N GLY A 111 14.53 -23.94 -4.60
CA GLY A 111 14.92 -22.53 -4.40
C GLY A 111 14.32 -21.60 -5.44
N GLN A 112 14.36 -21.98 -6.72
CA GLN A 112 13.71 -21.24 -7.80
C GLN A 112 12.18 -21.20 -7.69
N ALA A 113 11.56 -22.27 -7.18
CA ALA A 113 10.11 -22.31 -6.97
C ALA A 113 9.69 -21.33 -5.87
N LEU A 114 10.39 -21.34 -4.73
CA LEU A 114 10.16 -20.41 -3.62
C LEU A 114 10.38 -18.95 -4.05
N SER A 115 11.46 -18.68 -4.80
CA SER A 115 11.74 -17.36 -5.38
C SER A 115 10.62 -16.86 -6.29
N ARG A 116 10.04 -17.75 -7.11
CA ARG A 116 8.89 -17.42 -7.98
C ARG A 116 7.63 -17.08 -7.17
N CYS A 117 7.36 -17.80 -6.08
CA CYS A 117 6.24 -17.48 -5.19
C CYS A 117 6.42 -16.07 -4.60
N ALA A 118 7.59 -15.78 -4.01
CA ALA A 118 7.89 -14.46 -3.44
C ALA A 118 7.83 -13.33 -4.47
N SER A 119 8.35 -13.55 -5.68
CA SER A 119 8.29 -12.56 -6.77
C SER A 119 6.84 -12.24 -7.15
N ARG A 120 5.96 -13.25 -7.20
CA ARG A 120 4.55 -13.06 -7.50
C ARG A 120 3.84 -12.23 -6.43
N ALA A 121 4.18 -12.45 -5.15
CA ALA A 121 3.68 -11.66 -4.03
C ALA A 121 4.08 -10.17 -4.17
N ASN A 122 5.36 -9.92 -4.42
CA ASN A 122 5.90 -8.57 -4.56
C ASN A 122 5.22 -7.79 -5.69
N ILE A 123 4.93 -8.42 -6.83
CA ILE A 123 4.25 -7.77 -7.96
C ILE A 123 2.85 -7.30 -7.55
N GLN A 124 2.09 -8.18 -6.87
CA GLN A 124 0.73 -7.85 -6.45
C GLN A 124 0.71 -6.73 -5.41
N ILE A 125 1.56 -6.83 -4.37
CA ILE A 125 1.72 -5.79 -3.35
C ILE A 125 2.07 -4.45 -4.01
N THR A 126 3.12 -4.43 -4.84
CA THR A 126 3.58 -3.21 -5.53
C THR A 126 2.46 -2.58 -6.37
N SER A 127 1.71 -3.40 -7.09
CA SER A 127 0.60 -2.92 -7.91
C SER A 127 -0.49 -2.25 -7.06
N ARG A 128 -0.89 -2.87 -5.95
CA ARG A 128 -1.94 -2.31 -5.07
C ARG A 128 -1.47 -1.05 -4.35
N THR A 129 -0.22 -1.04 -3.88
CA THR A 129 0.37 0.15 -3.25
C THR A 129 0.43 1.32 -4.24
N ALA A 130 0.75 1.06 -5.51
CA ALA A 130 0.76 2.08 -6.55
C ALA A 130 -0.66 2.65 -6.81
N ASP A 131 -1.70 1.80 -6.82
CA ASP A 131 -3.09 2.24 -6.99
C ASP A 131 -3.53 3.20 -5.87
N VAL A 132 -3.14 2.92 -4.62
CA VAL A 132 -3.42 3.80 -3.47
C VAL A 132 -2.67 5.13 -3.59
N HIS A 133 -1.38 5.10 -3.95
CA HIS A 133 -0.61 6.32 -4.14
C HIS A 133 -1.18 7.20 -5.26
N ALA A 134 -1.58 6.62 -6.39
CA ALA A 134 -2.20 7.36 -7.48
C ALA A 134 -3.53 8.00 -7.05
N ALA A 135 -4.34 7.29 -6.26
CA ALA A 135 -5.58 7.84 -5.73
C ALA A 135 -5.33 8.99 -4.73
N LEU A 136 -4.31 8.86 -3.87
CA LEU A 136 -3.91 9.92 -2.94
C LEU A 136 -3.40 11.15 -3.69
N GLU A 137 -2.59 10.99 -4.73
CA GLU A 137 -2.12 12.10 -5.57
C GLU A 137 -3.29 12.83 -6.23
N ALA A 138 -4.24 12.09 -6.82
CA ALA A 138 -5.45 12.66 -7.39
C ALA A 138 -6.30 13.41 -6.35
N ALA A 139 -6.36 12.90 -5.11
CA ALA A 139 -7.07 13.54 -4.02
C ALA A 139 -6.36 14.81 -3.51
N GLN A 140 -5.02 14.82 -3.50
CA GLN A 140 -4.22 16.00 -3.16
C GLN A 140 -4.42 17.16 -4.14
N VAL A 141 -4.68 16.86 -5.42
CA VAL A 141 -5.09 17.88 -6.40
C VAL A 141 -6.37 18.58 -5.94
N GLN A 142 -7.35 17.85 -5.40
CA GLN A 142 -8.59 18.44 -4.89
C GLN A 142 -8.36 19.32 -3.66
N SER A 143 -7.47 18.91 -2.74
CA SER A 143 -7.04 19.74 -1.60
C SER A 143 -6.35 21.04 -2.08
N THR A 144 -5.53 20.95 -3.12
CA THR A 144 -4.90 22.13 -3.75
C THR A 144 -5.92 23.03 -4.44
N GLU A 145 -6.93 22.46 -5.11
CA GLU A 145 -8.01 23.23 -5.74
C GLU A 145 -8.85 24.00 -4.71
N LEU A 146 -9.13 23.41 -3.54
CA LEU A 146 -9.78 24.10 -2.43
C LEU A 146 -8.97 25.33 -1.97
N GLN A 147 -7.65 25.18 -1.83
CA GLN A 147 -6.78 26.32 -1.48
C GLN A 147 -6.81 27.40 -2.57
N ASN A 148 -6.84 27.01 -3.85
CA ASN A 148 -6.93 27.96 -4.97
C ASN A 148 -8.28 28.71 -5.01
N ILE A 149 -9.39 28.06 -4.64
CA ILE A 149 -10.72 28.71 -4.51
C ILE A 149 -10.63 29.83 -3.48
N VAL A 150 -10.06 29.54 -2.31
CA VAL A 150 -9.89 30.53 -1.24
C VAL A 150 -8.99 31.69 -1.69
N VAL A 151 -7.84 31.40 -2.31
CA VAL A 151 -6.92 32.44 -2.81
C VAL A 151 -7.55 33.31 -3.88
N ARG A 152 -8.26 32.73 -4.86
CA ARG A 152 -8.97 33.50 -5.90
C ARG A 152 -10.09 34.34 -5.30
N GLY A 153 -10.86 33.77 -4.37
CA GLY A 153 -11.87 34.50 -3.61
C GLY A 153 -11.31 35.78 -2.98
N PHE A 154 -10.12 35.70 -2.37
CA PHE A 154 -9.45 36.88 -1.81
C PHE A 154 -8.99 37.89 -2.88
N ILE A 155 -8.54 37.43 -4.05
CA ILE A 155 -8.10 38.31 -5.16
C ILE A 155 -9.29 39.06 -5.76
N ASP A 156 -10.37 38.34 -6.09
CA ASP A 156 -11.56 38.90 -6.73
C ASP A 156 -12.26 39.90 -5.79
N TRP A 157 -12.16 39.67 -4.47
CA TRP A 157 -12.66 40.60 -3.45
C TRP A 157 -11.93 41.93 -3.44
N ASN A 158 -10.60 41.96 -3.64
CA ASN A 158 -9.86 43.22 -3.75
C ASN A 158 -10.24 44.04 -5.00
N ALA A 159 -10.99 43.47 -5.94
CA ALA A 159 -11.38 44.10 -7.20
C ALA A 159 -12.87 44.51 -7.27
N ILE A 160 -13.72 44.17 -6.28
CA ILE A 160 -15.19 44.28 -6.36
C ILE A 160 -15.76 45.05 -5.15
N ASP A 161 -16.64 46.03 -5.41
CA ASP A 161 -17.33 46.88 -4.40
C ASP A 161 -18.48 46.19 -3.63
N TYR A 162 -18.83 44.94 -3.96
CA TYR A 162 -19.95 44.16 -3.38
C TYR A 162 -19.45 42.90 -2.67
N THR A 163 -19.17 43.05 -1.38
CA THR A 163 -18.48 42.08 -0.52
C THR A 163 -19.33 40.87 -0.15
N GLU A 164 -20.65 41.06 0.01
CA GLU A 164 -21.61 40.03 0.43
C GLU A 164 -21.78 38.91 -0.62
N GLN A 165 -21.76 39.27 -1.91
CA GLN A 165 -21.88 38.29 -3.01
C GLN A 165 -20.68 37.35 -3.12
N ILE A 166 -19.49 37.80 -2.69
CA ILE A 166 -18.28 37.00 -2.80
C ILE A 166 -18.25 35.91 -1.74
N SER A 167 -18.74 36.19 -0.52
CA SER A 167 -18.88 35.16 0.52
C SER A 167 -19.81 34.04 0.07
N GLU A 168 -20.96 34.38 -0.52
CA GLU A 168 -21.89 33.39 -1.07
C GLU A 168 -21.26 32.55 -2.19
N ILE A 169 -20.55 33.20 -3.13
CA ILE A 169 -19.92 32.51 -4.26
C ILE A 169 -18.79 31.58 -3.80
N VAL A 170 -17.88 32.09 -2.95
CA VAL A 170 -16.73 31.31 -2.47
C VAL A 170 -17.21 30.21 -1.52
N GLY A 171 -18.15 30.50 -0.63
CA GLY A 171 -18.80 29.51 0.25
C GLY A 171 -19.47 28.38 -0.54
N ALA A 172 -20.21 28.70 -1.61
CA ALA A 172 -20.79 27.70 -2.49
C ALA A 172 -19.71 26.82 -3.16
N GLN A 173 -18.61 27.40 -3.61
CA GLN A 173 -17.49 26.62 -4.19
C GLN A 173 -16.80 25.73 -3.16
N ILE A 174 -16.64 26.19 -1.91
CA ILE A 174 -16.12 25.36 -0.81
C ILE A 174 -17.06 24.19 -0.52
N GLN A 175 -18.36 24.46 -0.46
CA GLN A 175 -19.37 23.42 -0.25
C GLN A 175 -19.39 22.40 -1.40
N ASP A 176 -19.27 22.84 -2.65
CA ASP A 176 -19.16 21.95 -3.81
C ASP A 176 -17.92 21.04 -3.70
N LYS A 177 -16.79 21.57 -3.19
CA LYS A 177 -15.58 20.77 -2.95
C LYS A 177 -15.76 19.77 -1.81
N TYR A 178 -16.44 20.16 -0.74
CA TYR A 178 -16.80 19.24 0.34
C TYR A 178 -17.69 18.10 -0.19
N ASP A 179 -18.74 18.43 -0.93
CA ASP A 179 -19.67 17.45 -1.50
C ASP A 179 -18.97 16.50 -2.48
N TYR A 180 -18.11 17.05 -3.35
CA TYR A 180 -17.30 16.24 -4.26
C TYR A 180 -16.36 15.29 -3.49
N PHE A 181 -15.71 15.80 -2.44
CA PHE A 181 -14.82 15.00 -1.62
C PHE A 181 -15.56 13.82 -0.96
N GLN A 182 -16.68 14.11 -0.30
CA GLN A 182 -17.50 13.12 0.40
C GLN A 182 -18.09 12.06 -0.54
N ARG A 183 -18.51 12.46 -1.75
CA ARG A 183 -19.22 11.55 -2.66
C ARG A 183 -18.31 10.79 -3.61
N ILE A 184 -17.16 11.35 -3.95
CA ILE A 184 -16.30 10.83 -5.02
C ILE A 184 -14.92 10.48 -4.46
N THR A 185 -14.22 11.45 -3.89
CA THR A 185 -12.81 11.28 -3.51
C THR A 185 -12.64 10.30 -2.36
N GLN A 186 -13.34 10.50 -1.25
CA GLN A 186 -13.24 9.64 -0.07
C GLN A 186 -13.66 8.19 -0.37
N PRO A 187 -14.82 7.92 -1.01
CA PRO A 187 -15.19 6.54 -1.35
C PRO A 187 -14.19 5.87 -2.31
N ASN A 188 -13.58 6.63 -3.23
CA ASN A 188 -12.55 6.09 -4.10
C ASN A 188 -11.28 5.71 -3.32
N LEU A 189 -10.85 6.53 -2.36
CA LEU A 189 -9.73 6.24 -1.46
C LEU A 189 -10.00 5.00 -0.62
N GLU A 190 -11.20 4.90 -0.03
CA GLU A 190 -11.63 3.74 0.75
C GLU A 190 -11.62 2.47 -0.11
N ARG A 191 -12.11 2.55 -1.35
CA ARG A 191 -12.14 1.41 -2.28
C ARG A 191 -10.74 0.92 -2.65
N VAL A 192 -9.80 1.82 -2.92
CA VAL A 192 -8.41 1.40 -3.26
C VAL A 192 -7.67 0.90 -2.02
N LEU A 193 -7.94 1.47 -0.84
CA LEU A 193 -7.41 0.98 0.43
C LEU A 193 -7.95 -0.41 0.76
N GLN A 194 -9.23 -0.69 0.48
CA GLN A 194 -9.80 -2.02 0.64
C GLN A 194 -9.03 -3.08 -0.16
N ALA A 195 -8.55 -2.74 -1.35
CA ALA A 195 -7.72 -3.66 -2.14
C ALA A 195 -6.36 -4.00 -1.50
N ILE A 196 -5.89 -3.21 -0.53
CA ILE A 196 -4.73 -3.55 0.32
C ILE A 196 -5.14 -4.55 1.38
N PHE A 197 -6.25 -4.34 2.08
CA PHE A 197 -6.78 -5.29 3.06
C PHE A 197 -7.09 -6.66 2.42
N ASP A 198 -7.63 -6.65 1.20
CA ASP A 198 -7.93 -7.87 0.45
C ASP A 198 -6.66 -8.67 0.08
N LEU A 199 -5.46 -8.12 0.22
CA LEU A 199 -4.21 -8.89 0.04
C LEU A 199 -4.05 -9.94 1.14
N ASP A 200 -4.42 -9.64 2.37
CA ASP A 200 -4.33 -10.62 3.46
C ASP A 200 -5.28 -11.80 3.20
N ASP A 201 -6.52 -11.51 2.79
CA ASP A 201 -7.53 -12.55 2.53
C ASP A 201 -7.22 -13.40 1.28
N ASN A 202 -6.59 -12.83 0.26
CA ASN A 202 -6.43 -13.49 -1.04
C ASN A 202 -4.98 -13.85 -1.37
N LEU A 203 -4.06 -12.89 -1.23
CA LEU A 203 -2.67 -13.09 -1.64
C LEU A 203 -1.95 -14.03 -0.67
N LEU A 204 -2.08 -13.81 0.64
CA LEU A 204 -1.37 -14.62 1.62
C LEU A 204 -1.69 -16.12 1.48
N PRO A 205 -2.96 -16.58 1.41
CA PRO A 205 -3.27 -17.98 1.17
C PRO A 205 -2.72 -18.53 -0.16
N GLU A 206 -2.72 -17.72 -1.23
CA GLU A 206 -2.14 -18.11 -2.52
C GLU A 206 -0.64 -18.39 -2.38
N ILE A 207 0.09 -17.49 -1.73
CA ILE A 207 1.54 -17.62 -1.55
C ILE A 207 1.89 -18.77 -0.62
N VAL A 208 1.18 -18.93 0.50
CA VAL A 208 1.34 -20.09 1.41
C VAL A 208 1.13 -21.39 0.63
N THR A 209 0.09 -21.47 -0.20
CA THR A 209 -0.16 -22.64 -1.05
C THR A 209 0.95 -22.88 -2.06
N CYS A 210 1.45 -21.83 -2.71
CA CYS A 210 2.56 -21.89 -3.66
C CYS A 210 3.83 -22.46 -3.01
N VAL A 211 4.19 -21.92 -1.84
CA VAL A 211 5.34 -22.34 -1.04
C VAL A 211 5.20 -23.79 -0.58
N ASN A 212 4.06 -24.16 0.00
CA ASN A 212 3.80 -25.52 0.49
C ASN A 212 3.96 -26.56 -0.61
N ARG A 213 3.45 -26.29 -1.82
CA ARG A 213 3.61 -27.19 -2.97
C ARG A 213 5.07 -27.35 -3.39
N GLY A 214 5.86 -26.28 -3.31
CA GLY A 214 7.29 -26.32 -3.59
C GLY A 214 8.04 -27.24 -2.62
N VAL A 215 7.81 -27.05 -1.31
CA VAL A 215 8.40 -27.86 -0.25
C VAL A 215 7.94 -29.32 -0.33
N GLU A 216 6.64 -29.55 -0.53
CA GLU A 216 6.07 -30.91 -0.64
C GLU A 216 6.67 -31.67 -1.83
N ARG A 217 6.82 -31.02 -2.99
CA ARG A 217 7.46 -31.63 -4.16
C ARG A 217 8.91 -32.04 -3.84
N PHE A 218 9.66 -31.17 -3.17
CA PHE A 218 11.05 -31.45 -2.78
C PHE A 218 11.14 -32.60 -1.78
N ASN A 219 10.28 -32.61 -0.75
CA ASN A 219 10.19 -33.72 0.20
C ASN A 219 9.87 -35.05 -0.47
N ASN A 220 8.92 -35.06 -1.41
CA ASN A 220 8.56 -36.25 -2.17
C ASN A 220 9.74 -36.77 -3.00
N TYR A 221 10.57 -35.87 -3.54
CA TYR A 221 11.80 -36.27 -4.21
C TYR A 221 12.80 -36.94 -3.26
N GLY A 222 13.03 -36.35 -2.08
CA GLY A 222 13.86 -36.97 -1.03
C GLY A 222 13.35 -38.35 -0.58
N ARG A 223 12.02 -38.53 -0.50
CA ARG A 223 11.41 -39.85 -0.25
C ARG A 223 11.73 -40.87 -1.35
N VAL A 224 11.63 -40.48 -2.63
CA VAL A 224 11.98 -41.36 -3.75
C VAL A 224 13.43 -41.83 -3.67
N ILE A 225 14.36 -40.95 -3.28
CA ILE A 225 15.77 -41.33 -3.05
C ILE A 225 15.84 -42.41 -1.97
N ARG A 226 15.25 -42.15 -0.79
CA ARG A 226 15.30 -43.08 0.35
C ARG A 226 14.68 -44.44 0.02
N ASP A 227 13.53 -44.45 -0.64
CA ASP A 227 12.83 -45.68 -1.05
C ASP A 227 13.66 -46.47 -2.05
N THR A 228 14.25 -45.80 -3.05
CA THR A 228 15.12 -46.44 -4.05
C THR A 228 16.32 -47.12 -3.39
N LEU A 229 16.99 -46.42 -2.48
CA LEU A 229 18.15 -46.95 -1.74
C LEU A 229 17.79 -48.08 -0.79
N PHE A 230 16.60 -48.04 -0.19
CA PHE A 230 16.09 -49.13 0.64
C PHE A 230 15.89 -50.40 -0.19
N PHE A 231 15.30 -50.30 -1.39
CA PHE A 231 15.15 -51.44 -2.30
C PHE A 231 16.49 -52.00 -2.79
N CYS A 232 17.47 -51.15 -3.05
CA CYS A 232 18.80 -51.59 -3.49
C CYS A 232 19.65 -52.24 -2.39
N SER A 233 19.27 -52.07 -1.13
CA SER A 233 19.95 -52.65 0.04
C SER A 233 19.42 -54.03 0.44
N GLN A 234 18.34 -54.50 -0.19
CA GLN A 234 17.77 -55.85 0.00
C GLN A 234 18.41 -56.86 -0.95
#